data_AF-A0A8S3F777-F1
#
_entry.id   AF-A0A8S3F777-F1
#
_cell.length_a   1.000
_cell.length_b   1.000
_cell.length_c   1.000
_cell.angle_alpha   90.00
_cell.angle_beta   90.00
_cell.angle_gamma   90.00
#
_symmetry.space_group_name_H-M   'P 1'
#
loop_
_entity.id
_entity.type
_entity.pdbx_description
1 polymer ?
#
loop_
_entity_poly.entity_id
_entity_poly.type
_entity_poly.pdbx_seq_one_letter_code
_entity_poly.pdbx_strand_id
1 'polypeptide(L)'
;LFIKSGAACHQARSLWRIECFKIKWYSGFVGWSSLVRLRHVTSGLYLAVVGDENGPKVTCISKKNASAIAVTFEMKMSKEKQTEEAAEQENLGAPTIKYGDTIVFIRHVDSDLWISYETLELTIKGIGKVEEKRIIPVVEGHMDDCFRLVRAQEQEQKTALVIRICNGILGRYSRTDPMSIDAEGVNHLLSKSDVVQALLQDLIGFFSQPSLSLD
;
A
#
# COMPACT_ATOMS: atom_id res chain seq x y z
N LEU A 1 -8.59 -3.29 -7.41
CA LEU A 1 -7.14 -3.57 -7.25
C LEU A 1 -6.79 -4.67 -8.25
N PHE A 2 -5.66 -4.54 -8.94
CA PHE A 2 -5.30 -5.43 -10.04
C PHE A 2 -3.85 -5.87 -9.90
N ILE A 3 -3.57 -7.09 -10.36
CA ILE A 3 -2.23 -7.61 -10.53
C ILE A 3 -1.77 -7.25 -11.94
N LYS A 4 -0.61 -6.60 -12.04
CA LYS A 4 0.00 -6.19 -13.30
C LYS A 4 1.44 -6.69 -13.34
N SER A 5 1.88 -7.10 -14.53
CA SER A 5 3.25 -7.54 -14.79
C SER A 5 4.02 -6.49 -15.62
N GLY A 6 5.30 -6.74 -15.86
CA GLY A 6 6.17 -5.89 -16.68
C GLY A 6 6.44 -4.53 -16.04
N ALA A 7 6.37 -3.45 -16.83
CA ALA A 7 6.75 -2.10 -16.38
C ALA A 7 6.05 -1.61 -15.09
N ALA A 8 4.90 -2.18 -14.74
CA ALA A 8 4.22 -1.85 -13.49
C ALA A 8 5.02 -2.18 -12.23
N CYS A 9 5.95 -3.15 -12.27
CA CYS A 9 6.76 -3.49 -11.10
C CYS A 9 7.75 -2.39 -10.72
N HIS A 10 8.22 -1.60 -11.69
CA HIS A 10 9.16 -0.48 -11.52
C HIS A 10 8.46 0.87 -11.31
N GLN A 11 7.16 0.88 -11.00
CA GLN A 11 6.39 2.10 -10.83
C GLN A 11 5.95 2.27 -9.38
N ALA A 12 5.87 3.52 -8.90
CA ALA A 12 5.51 3.81 -7.51
C ALA A 12 4.13 3.28 -7.07
N ARG A 13 3.27 2.88 -8.01
CA ARG A 13 1.97 2.23 -7.73
C ARG A 13 2.07 0.76 -7.28
N SER A 14 3.24 0.13 -7.42
CA SER A 14 3.50 -1.23 -6.92
C SER A 14 3.97 -1.23 -5.47
N LEU A 15 4.22 -0.05 -4.87
CA LEU A 15 4.86 0.06 -3.56
C LEU A 15 3.85 -0.03 -2.42
N TRP A 16 4.07 -1.01 -1.55
CA TRP A 16 3.30 -1.25 -0.33
C TRP A 16 4.22 -1.26 0.89
N ARG A 17 3.72 -0.68 1.98
CA ARG A 17 4.34 -0.74 3.30
C ARG A 17 3.58 -1.74 4.17
N ILE A 18 4.33 -2.65 4.78
CA ILE A 18 3.82 -3.58 5.79
C ILE A 18 3.95 -2.86 7.15
N GLU A 19 2.83 -2.65 7.84
CA GLU A 19 2.77 -2.05 9.17
C GLU A 19 2.32 -3.13 10.17
N CYS A 20 3.19 -3.52 11.12
CA CYS A 20 2.83 -4.50 12.16
C CYS A 20 1.94 -3.85 13.24
N PHE A 21 1.04 -4.63 13.83
CA PHE A 21 0.20 -4.15 14.95
C PHE A 21 0.96 -4.05 16.30
N LYS A 22 2.16 -4.63 16.40
CA LYS A 22 2.95 -4.64 17.63
C LYS A 22 3.40 -3.23 18.03
N ILE A 23 3.12 -2.85 19.28
CA ILE A 23 3.57 -1.58 19.87
C ILE A 23 5.02 -1.71 20.39
N LYS A 24 5.31 -2.78 21.13
CA LYS A 24 6.68 -3.18 21.50
C LYS A 24 7.34 -3.91 20.33
N TRP A 25 8.64 -3.74 20.12
CA TRP A 25 9.38 -4.42 19.05
C TRP A 25 8.80 -4.19 17.64
N TYR A 26 8.30 -2.98 17.36
CA TYR A 26 7.69 -2.63 16.07
C TYR A 26 8.64 -2.78 14.86
N SER A 27 9.96 -2.82 15.11
CA SER A 27 11.01 -3.07 14.13
C SER A 27 11.55 -4.51 14.17
N GLY A 28 10.87 -5.42 14.87
CA GLY A 28 11.20 -6.84 14.91
C GLY A 28 10.91 -7.54 13.58
N PHE A 29 11.29 -8.81 13.48
CA PHE A 29 11.01 -9.64 12.32
C PHE A 29 9.51 -9.93 12.21
N VAL A 30 9.02 -9.94 10.96
CA VAL A 30 7.65 -10.37 10.65
C VAL A 30 7.64 -11.90 10.61
N GLY A 31 6.93 -12.51 11.56
CA GLY A 31 6.70 -13.94 11.65
C GLY A 31 5.39 -14.39 10.98
N TRP A 32 5.18 -15.70 10.86
CA TRP A 32 3.97 -16.31 10.26
C TRP A 32 2.66 -15.98 10.99
N SER A 33 2.73 -15.70 12.29
CA SER A 33 1.58 -15.31 13.10
C SER A 33 1.50 -13.78 13.28
N SER A 34 2.27 -13.00 12.52
CA SER A 34 2.27 -11.55 12.67
C SER A 34 1.07 -10.92 11.98
N LEU A 35 0.28 -10.19 12.78
CA LEU A 35 -0.79 -9.36 12.28
C LEU A 35 -0.22 -8.08 11.66
N VAL A 36 -0.60 -7.81 10.42
CA VAL A 36 -0.09 -6.68 9.63
C VAL A 36 -1.21 -5.93 8.93
N ARG A 37 -0.95 -4.65 8.64
CA ARG A 37 -1.73 -3.83 7.71
C ARG A 37 -0.87 -3.55 6.49
N LEU A 38 -1.51 -3.60 5.32
CA LEU A 38 -0.86 -3.27 4.06
C LEU A 38 -1.27 -1.88 3.63
N ARG A 39 -0.31 -0.96 3.55
CA ARG A 39 -0.55 0.43 3.19
C ARG A 39 0.10 0.76 1.86
N HIS A 40 -0.68 1.27 0.92
CA HIS A 40 -0.14 1.75 -0.35
C HIS A 40 0.66 3.04 -0.13
N VAL A 41 1.92 3.07 -0.57
CA VAL A 41 2.87 4.12 -0.18
C VAL A 41 2.47 5.48 -0.76
N THR A 42 2.11 5.54 -2.04
CA THR A 42 1.83 6.81 -2.73
C THR A 42 0.45 7.38 -2.41
N SER A 43 -0.59 6.54 -2.30
CA SER A 43 -1.94 7.03 -1.94
C SER A 43 -2.15 7.15 -0.43
N GLY A 44 -1.38 6.42 0.38
CA GLY A 44 -1.55 6.35 1.82
C GLY A 44 -2.78 5.58 2.29
N LEU A 45 -3.51 4.91 1.38
CA LEU A 45 -4.67 4.08 1.66
C LEU A 45 -4.25 2.70 2.18
N TYR A 46 -5.13 2.05 2.92
CA TYR A 46 -4.95 0.71 3.45
C TYR A 46 -5.70 -0.30 2.59
N LEU A 47 -5.08 -1.45 2.32
CA LEU A 47 -5.78 -2.61 1.80
C LEU A 47 -6.83 -3.04 2.83
N ALA A 48 -8.02 -3.35 2.35
CA ALA A 48 -9.10 -3.80 3.21
C ALA A 48 -9.99 -4.84 2.52
N VAL A 49 -10.54 -5.75 3.32
CA VAL A 49 -11.70 -6.55 2.93
C VAL A 49 -12.93 -5.91 3.55
N VAL A 50 -13.87 -5.49 2.72
CA VAL A 50 -15.11 -4.85 3.16
C VAL A 50 -16.28 -5.65 2.61
N GLY A 51 -17.27 -5.93 3.46
CA GLY A 51 -18.53 -6.52 3.04
C GLY A 51 -19.38 -5.50 2.29
N ASP A 52 -19.94 -5.92 1.16
CA ASP A 52 -20.88 -5.16 0.35
C ASP A 52 -22.12 -6.02 0.04
N GLU A 53 -23.14 -5.47 -0.61
CA GLU A 53 -24.37 -6.19 -0.99
C GLU A 53 -24.09 -7.43 -1.85
N ASN A 54 -22.99 -7.41 -2.61
CA ASN A 54 -22.55 -8.51 -3.49
C ASN A 54 -21.53 -9.45 -2.81
N GLY A 55 -21.32 -9.33 -1.50
CA GLY A 55 -20.35 -10.10 -0.75
C GLY A 55 -19.03 -9.37 -0.45
N PRO A 56 -18.03 -10.05 0.15
CA PRO A 56 -16.77 -9.45 0.56
C PRO A 56 -15.93 -9.03 -0.65
N LYS A 57 -15.33 -7.84 -0.58
CA LYS A 57 -14.52 -7.27 -1.65
C LYS A 57 -13.22 -6.68 -1.13
N VAL A 58 -12.14 -6.88 -1.89
CA VAL A 58 -10.83 -6.26 -1.61
C VAL A 58 -10.78 -4.85 -2.21
N THR A 59 -10.57 -3.85 -1.35
CA THR A 59 -10.53 -2.43 -1.72
C THR A 59 -9.39 -1.68 -1.03
N CYS A 60 -9.17 -0.43 -1.40
CA CYS A 60 -8.29 0.48 -0.68
C CYS A 60 -9.12 1.54 0.05
N ILE A 61 -9.00 1.62 1.38
CA ILE A 61 -9.75 2.57 2.20
C ILE A 61 -8.84 3.59 2.89
N SER A 62 -9.39 4.75 3.21
CA SER A 62 -8.64 5.81 3.89
C SER A 62 -8.32 5.42 5.34
N LYS A 63 -7.28 6.04 5.92
CA LYS A 63 -6.91 5.83 7.34
C LYS A 63 -8.08 6.05 8.30
N LYS A 64 -9.01 6.97 7.98
CA LYS A 64 -10.18 7.27 8.83
C LYS A 64 -11.16 6.10 8.92
N ASN A 65 -11.25 5.32 7.85
CA ASN A 65 -12.19 4.20 7.73
C ASN A 65 -11.52 2.84 7.98
N ALA A 66 -10.20 2.83 8.23
CA ALA A 66 -9.38 1.64 8.39
C ALA A 66 -9.56 1.01 9.79
N SER A 67 -10.74 0.44 10.05
CA SER A 67 -10.99 -0.37 11.24
C SER A 67 -10.07 -1.59 11.25
N ALA A 68 -9.64 -2.03 12.45
CA ALA A 68 -8.77 -3.20 12.58
C ALA A 68 -9.36 -4.44 11.90
N ILE A 69 -10.66 -4.66 12.06
CA ILE A 69 -11.41 -5.76 11.44
C ILE A 69 -11.20 -5.82 9.93
N ALA A 70 -11.29 -4.68 9.22
CA ALA A 70 -11.25 -4.67 7.76
C ALA A 70 -9.82 -4.73 7.17
N VAL A 71 -8.80 -4.33 7.93
CA VAL A 71 -7.43 -4.09 7.41
C VAL A 71 -6.37 -5.01 8.01
N THR A 72 -6.77 -6.02 8.79
CA THR A 72 -5.83 -6.95 9.42
C THR A 72 -5.64 -8.18 8.54
N PHE A 73 -4.39 -8.39 8.16
CA PHE A 73 -3.96 -9.54 7.39
C PHE A 73 -2.86 -10.28 8.16
N GLU A 74 -2.68 -11.54 7.79
CA GLU A 74 -1.55 -12.35 8.21
C GLU A 74 -0.89 -12.99 6.98
N MET A 75 0.37 -13.38 7.14
CA MET A 75 1.16 -14.06 6.12
C MET A 75 1.38 -15.50 6.54
N LYS A 76 0.96 -16.46 5.71
CA LYS A 76 1.05 -17.90 6.00
C LYS A 76 1.96 -18.63 5.03
N MET A 77 2.53 -19.73 5.50
CA MET A 77 3.40 -20.60 4.69
C MET A 77 2.60 -21.53 3.77
N SER A 78 1.39 -21.92 4.17
CA SER A 78 0.47 -22.75 3.38
C SER A 78 -0.99 -22.34 3.62
N LYS A 79 -1.90 -22.88 2.80
CA LYS A 79 -3.35 -22.67 2.93
C LYS A 79 -4.05 -23.67 3.86
N GLU A 80 -3.29 -24.53 4.51
CA GLU A 80 -3.86 -25.48 5.46
C GLU A 80 -4.31 -24.76 6.73
N LYS A 81 -5.39 -25.25 7.35
CA LYS A 81 -5.85 -24.75 8.65
C LYS A 81 -4.82 -25.15 9.70
N GLN A 82 -3.81 -24.31 9.88
CA GLN A 82 -2.85 -24.47 10.96
C GLN A 82 -3.42 -23.85 12.23
N THR A 83 -3.60 -24.69 13.26
CA THR A 83 -3.92 -24.28 14.63
C THR A 83 -2.67 -23.68 15.28
N GLU A 84 -2.13 -22.61 14.71
CA GLU A 84 -1.02 -21.87 15.32
C GLU A 84 -1.61 -20.86 16.29
N GLU A 85 -1.41 -21.08 17.59
CA GLU A 85 -1.64 -20.06 18.59
C GLU A 85 -0.65 -18.92 18.36
N ALA A 86 -1.17 -17.72 18.06
CA ALA A 86 -0.38 -16.51 17.93
C ALA A 86 0.12 -16.06 19.31
N ALA A 87 1.11 -16.76 19.86
CA ALA A 87 1.79 -16.32 21.07
C ALA A 87 2.55 -15.03 20.76
N GLU A 88 2.22 -13.94 21.45
CA GLU A 88 2.98 -12.71 21.37
C GLU A 88 4.39 -12.93 21.94
N GLN A 89 5.37 -13.06 21.05
CA GLN A 89 6.77 -13.12 21.46
C GLN A 89 7.25 -11.72 21.88
N GLU A 90 7.60 -11.57 23.16
CA GLU A 90 8.21 -10.33 23.72
C GLU A 90 9.70 -10.19 23.36
N ASN A 91 10.07 -10.46 22.11
CA ASN A 91 11.43 -10.28 21.60
C ASN A 91 11.40 -9.85 20.13
N LEU A 92 12.56 -9.76 19.48
CA LEU A 92 12.68 -9.42 18.05
C LEU A 92 11.97 -10.41 17.11
N GLY A 93 11.62 -11.60 17.59
CA GLY A 93 11.11 -12.70 16.78
C GLY A 93 12.23 -13.41 15.99
N ALA A 94 11.84 -14.46 15.26
CA ALA A 94 12.73 -15.16 14.35
C ALA A 94 12.61 -14.63 12.91
N PRO A 95 13.70 -14.56 12.14
CA PRO A 95 13.68 -14.11 10.74
C PRO A 95 13.11 -15.20 9.82
N THR A 96 11.79 -15.40 9.84
CA THR A 96 11.13 -16.44 9.04
C THR A 96 10.86 -16.01 7.60
N ILE A 97 10.47 -14.75 7.40
CA ILE A 97 10.14 -14.22 6.07
C ILE A 97 11.36 -13.47 5.51
N LYS A 98 11.94 -14.02 4.43
CA LYS A 98 13.06 -13.45 3.69
C LYS A 98 12.57 -12.82 2.39
N TYR A 99 13.11 -11.65 2.05
CA TYR A 99 12.81 -11.00 0.77
C TYR A 99 13.33 -11.86 -0.40
N GLY A 100 12.52 -12.02 -1.44
CA GLY A 100 12.85 -12.78 -2.66
C GLY A 100 12.72 -14.30 -2.53
N ASP A 101 13.06 -14.86 -1.37
CA ASP A 101 13.14 -16.30 -1.18
C ASP A 101 11.86 -16.92 -0.62
N THR A 102 11.24 -16.24 0.35
CA THR A 102 10.07 -16.79 1.03
C THR A 102 8.81 -16.55 0.21
N ILE A 103 8.09 -17.64 -0.07
CA ILE A 103 6.73 -17.60 -0.62
C ILE A 103 5.76 -17.43 0.54
N VAL A 104 4.81 -16.49 0.39
CA VAL A 104 3.79 -16.22 1.40
C VAL A 104 2.40 -16.24 0.76
N PHE A 105 1.42 -16.75 1.51
CA PHE A 105 0.00 -16.58 1.25
C PHE A 105 -0.54 -15.50 2.16
N ILE A 106 -1.42 -14.65 1.66
CA ILE A 106 -2.01 -13.56 2.45
C ILE A 106 -3.44 -13.94 2.79
N ARG A 107 -3.78 -13.94 4.08
CA ARG A 107 -5.12 -14.21 4.57
C ARG A 107 -5.66 -13.01 5.33
N HIS A 108 -6.93 -12.70 5.11
CA HIS A 108 -7.67 -11.75 5.92
C HIS A 108 -8.09 -12.42 7.23
N VAL A 109 -7.79 -11.76 8.37
CA VAL A 109 -7.89 -12.39 9.68
C VAL A 109 -9.35 -12.56 10.13
N ASP A 110 -10.16 -11.52 9.96
CA ASP A 110 -11.54 -11.53 10.44
C ASP A 110 -12.45 -12.46 9.63
N SER A 111 -12.34 -12.41 8.30
CA SER A 111 -13.20 -13.22 7.42
C SER A 111 -12.64 -14.59 7.06
N ASP A 112 -11.40 -14.91 7.48
CA ASP A 112 -10.69 -16.15 7.11
C ASP A 112 -10.55 -16.37 5.59
N LEU A 113 -10.60 -15.29 4.79
CA LEU A 113 -10.53 -15.37 3.32
C LEU A 113 -9.10 -15.17 2.83
N TRP A 114 -8.66 -15.99 1.88
CA TRP A 114 -7.41 -15.82 1.17
C TRP A 114 -7.49 -14.70 0.15
N ILE A 115 -6.40 -13.97 -0.02
CA ILE A 115 -6.24 -13.01 -1.10
C ILE A 115 -5.77 -13.76 -2.34
N SER A 116 -6.65 -13.80 -3.34
CA SER A 116 -6.42 -14.46 -4.63
C SER A 116 -6.76 -13.49 -5.76
N TYR A 117 -6.88 -14.01 -6.97
CA TYR A 117 -7.22 -13.24 -8.15
C TYR A 117 -8.29 -13.90 -9.00
N GLU A 118 -8.97 -13.08 -9.79
CA GLU A 118 -9.91 -13.48 -10.83
C GLU A 118 -9.44 -12.88 -12.15
N THR A 119 -9.35 -13.69 -13.19
CA THR A 119 -8.99 -13.24 -14.54
C THR A 119 -10.23 -12.72 -15.26
N LEU A 120 -10.17 -11.47 -15.70
CA LEU A 120 -11.20 -10.81 -16.48
C LEU A 120 -10.69 -10.61 -17.91
N GLU A 121 -11.40 -11.13 -18.90
CA GLU A 121 -11.14 -10.83 -20.31
C GLU A 121 -11.89 -9.54 -20.71
N LEU A 122 -11.13 -8.50 -21.05
CA LEU A 122 -11.67 -7.23 -21.53
C LEU A 122 -11.31 -7.04 -22.99
N THR A 123 -12.28 -6.64 -23.82
CA THR A 123 -12.02 -6.26 -25.21
C THR A 123 -11.85 -4.75 -25.30
N ILE A 124 -10.61 -4.30 -25.51
CA ILE A 124 -10.28 -2.87 -25.61
C ILE A 124 -10.17 -2.48 -27.09
N LYS A 125 -10.96 -1.48 -27.51
CA LYS A 125 -10.92 -0.96 -28.88
C LYS A 125 -9.50 -0.54 -29.25
N GLY A 126 -8.97 -1.08 -30.35
CA GLY A 126 -7.63 -0.76 -30.87
C GLY A 126 -6.48 -1.58 -30.29
N ILE A 127 -6.70 -2.33 -29.20
CA ILE A 127 -5.67 -3.20 -28.58
C ILE A 127 -6.06 -4.68 -28.70
N GLY A 128 -7.35 -4.98 -28.74
CA GLY A 128 -7.87 -6.35 -28.82
C GLY A 128 -8.27 -6.89 -27.44
N LYS A 129 -8.23 -8.21 -27.29
CA LYS A 129 -8.54 -8.89 -26.03
C LYS A 129 -7.36 -8.75 -25.07
N VAL A 130 -7.62 -8.27 -23.86
CA VAL A 130 -6.65 -8.07 -22.80
C VAL A 130 -7.16 -8.77 -21.55
N GLU A 131 -6.31 -9.61 -20.95
CA GLU A 131 -6.58 -10.23 -19.67
C GLU A 131 -6.12 -9.32 -18.53
N GLU A 132 -7.02 -9.07 -17.58
CA GLU A 132 -6.71 -8.37 -16.34
C GLU A 132 -6.99 -9.26 -15.14
N LYS A 133 -5.99 -9.44 -14.27
CA LYS A 133 -6.17 -10.15 -13.00
C LYS A 133 -6.61 -9.17 -11.91
N ARG A 134 -7.84 -9.31 -11.44
CA ARG A 134 -8.41 -8.52 -10.33
C ARG A 134 -8.19 -9.26 -9.02
N ILE A 135 -7.75 -8.56 -7.98
CA ILE A 135 -7.59 -9.15 -6.64
C ILE A 135 -8.96 -9.34 -5.98
N ILE A 136 -9.24 -10.54 -5.46
CA ILE A 136 -10.50 -10.91 -4.80
C ILE A 136 -10.25 -11.71 -3.51
N PRO A 137 -11.16 -11.65 -2.52
CA PRO A 137 -11.09 -12.50 -1.34
C PRO A 137 -11.86 -13.82 -1.58
N VAL A 138 -11.28 -14.97 -1.24
CA VAL A 138 -11.82 -16.29 -1.55
C VAL A 138 -11.58 -17.31 -0.43
N VAL A 139 -12.42 -18.34 -0.34
CA VAL A 139 -12.33 -19.36 0.73
C VAL A 139 -11.17 -20.34 0.53
N GLU A 140 -10.91 -20.79 -0.70
CA GLU A 140 -9.84 -21.76 -1.00
C GLU A 140 -8.71 -21.12 -1.84
N GLY A 141 -9.09 -20.27 -2.79
CA GLY A 141 -8.16 -19.62 -3.72
C GLY A 141 -7.37 -20.58 -4.60
N HIS A 142 -6.52 -20.02 -5.44
CA HIS A 142 -5.75 -20.79 -6.41
C HIS A 142 -4.43 -21.33 -5.84
N MET A 143 -3.89 -22.40 -6.42
CA MET A 143 -2.61 -22.97 -5.98
C MET A 143 -1.42 -22.04 -6.27
N ASP A 144 -1.57 -21.12 -7.20
CA ASP A 144 -0.56 -20.15 -7.63
C ASP A 144 -0.72 -18.76 -6.97
N ASP A 145 -1.47 -18.65 -5.87
CA ASP A 145 -1.60 -17.43 -5.04
C ASP A 145 -0.30 -17.06 -4.26
N CYS A 146 0.85 -17.47 -4.79
CA CYS A 146 2.16 -17.35 -4.18
C CYS A 146 2.68 -15.92 -4.29
N PHE A 147 2.71 -15.18 -3.19
CA PHE A 147 3.35 -13.87 -3.14
C PHE A 147 4.82 -13.98 -2.73
N ARG A 148 5.68 -13.16 -3.32
CA ARG A 148 7.07 -12.95 -2.89
C ARG A 148 7.27 -11.49 -2.55
N LEU A 149 7.89 -11.24 -1.39
CA LEU A 149 8.18 -9.89 -0.95
C LEU A 149 9.51 -9.44 -1.55
N VAL A 150 9.51 -8.30 -2.24
CA VAL A 150 10.73 -7.66 -2.75
C VAL A 150 10.84 -6.30 -2.10
N ARG A 151 12.01 -6.00 -1.54
CA ARG A 151 12.28 -4.70 -0.94
C ARG A 151 12.69 -3.72 -2.02
N ALA A 152 11.95 -2.62 -2.13
CA ALA A 152 12.28 -1.51 -3.02
C ALA A 152 13.59 -0.81 -2.59
N GLN A 153 14.27 -0.17 -3.54
CA GLN A 153 15.49 0.58 -3.24
C GLN A 153 15.18 1.80 -2.37
N GLU A 154 16.16 2.28 -1.61
CA GLU A 154 15.97 3.42 -0.71
C GLU A 154 15.48 4.67 -1.47
N GLN A 155 16.02 4.91 -2.67
CA GLN A 155 15.63 6.05 -3.49
C GLN A 155 14.18 5.95 -4.00
N GLU A 156 13.72 4.76 -4.36
CA GLU A 156 12.33 4.52 -4.76
C GLU A 156 11.36 4.76 -3.60
N GLN A 157 11.74 4.31 -2.39
CA GLN A 157 10.95 4.53 -1.18
C GLN A 157 10.84 6.02 -0.84
N LYS A 158 11.95 6.76 -0.87
CA LYS A 158 11.98 8.22 -0.68
C LYS A 158 11.12 8.93 -1.70
N THR A 159 11.29 8.61 -2.98
CA THR A 159 10.54 9.22 -4.09
C THR A 159 9.04 8.97 -3.97
N ALA A 160 8.63 7.74 -3.60
CA ALA A 160 7.22 7.41 -3.41
C ALA A 160 6.56 8.20 -2.26
N LEU A 161 7.32 8.50 -1.20
CA LEU A 161 6.86 9.37 -0.13
C LEU A 161 6.71 10.82 -0.61
N VAL A 162 7.67 11.33 -1.38
CA VAL A 162 7.60 12.67 -1.99
C VAL A 162 6.36 12.79 -2.87
N ILE A 163 6.09 11.80 -3.73
CA ILE A 163 4.86 11.75 -4.56
C ILE A 163 3.61 11.88 -3.69
N ARG A 164 3.54 11.16 -2.57
CA ARG A 164 2.40 11.22 -1.66
C ARG A 164 2.22 12.60 -1.04
N ILE A 165 3.31 13.20 -0.57
CA ILE A 165 3.29 14.54 0.04
C ILE A 165 2.81 15.56 -1.00
N CYS A 166 3.37 15.53 -2.21
CA CYS A 166 3.00 16.39 -3.31
C CYS A 166 1.51 16.26 -3.65
N ASN A 167 1.02 15.03 -3.86
CA ASN A 167 -0.40 14.77 -4.14
C ASN A 167 -1.31 15.29 -3.01
N GLY A 168 -0.88 15.17 -1.76
CA GLY A 168 -1.64 15.63 -0.60
C GLY A 168 -1.68 17.15 -0.44
N ILE A 169 -0.58 17.86 -0.73
CA ILE A 169 -0.53 19.33 -0.67
C ILE A 169 -1.23 19.94 -1.88
N LEU A 170 -0.81 19.54 -3.10
CA LEU A 170 -1.35 20.08 -4.34
C LEU A 170 -2.83 19.72 -4.52
N GLY A 171 -3.25 18.50 -4.15
CA GLY A 171 -4.65 18.09 -4.21
C GLY A 171 -5.56 18.82 -3.21
N ARG A 172 -5.02 19.32 -2.08
CA ARG A 172 -5.76 20.19 -1.16
C ARG A 172 -5.80 21.63 -1.68
N TYR A 173 -4.71 22.10 -2.26
CA TYR A 173 -4.63 23.42 -2.86
C TYR A 173 -5.62 23.56 -4.02
N SER A 174 -5.61 22.61 -4.97
CA SER A 174 -6.47 22.65 -6.17
C SER A 174 -7.97 22.56 -5.89
N ARG A 175 -8.38 22.00 -4.76
CA ARG A 175 -9.79 21.92 -4.32
C ARG A 175 -10.27 23.18 -3.60
N THR A 176 -9.39 24.13 -3.33
CA THR A 176 -9.76 25.38 -2.68
C THR A 176 -10.27 26.33 -3.76
N ASP A 177 -11.58 26.59 -3.78
CA ASP A 177 -12.18 27.55 -4.72
C ASP A 177 -11.93 28.98 -4.22
N PRO A 178 -11.11 29.80 -4.91
CA PRO A 178 -10.75 31.16 -4.50
C PRO A 178 -11.96 32.10 -4.37
N MET A 179 -13.07 31.80 -5.05
CA MET A 179 -14.23 32.68 -5.16
C MET A 179 -15.27 32.48 -4.04
N SER A 180 -15.07 31.47 -3.19
CA SER A 180 -16.01 31.08 -2.12
C SER A 180 -15.55 31.46 -0.71
N ILE A 181 -14.51 32.29 -0.61
CA ILE A 181 -13.70 32.44 0.59
C ILE A 181 -13.97 33.79 1.27
N ASP A 182 -14.27 33.76 2.57
CA ASP A 182 -14.36 34.95 3.44
C ASP A 182 -12.97 35.45 3.88
N ALA A 183 -12.90 36.54 4.64
CA ALA A 183 -11.63 37.14 5.07
C ALA A 183 -10.73 36.19 5.89
N GLU A 184 -11.32 35.25 6.65
CA GLU A 184 -10.56 34.22 7.38
C GLU A 184 -10.01 33.15 6.43
N GLY A 185 -10.78 32.76 5.43
CA GLY A 185 -10.31 31.81 4.44
C GLY A 185 -9.24 32.37 3.51
N VAL A 186 -9.15 33.70 3.32
CA VAL A 186 -8.02 34.34 2.60
C VAL A 186 -6.71 34.08 3.35
N ASN A 187 -6.68 34.25 4.67
CA ASN A 187 -5.51 33.91 5.49
C ASN A 187 -5.17 32.42 5.43
N HIS A 188 -6.20 31.56 5.41
CA HIS A 188 -6.00 30.12 5.21
C HIS A 188 -5.44 29.78 3.81
N LEU A 189 -5.83 30.52 2.76
CA LEU A 189 -5.31 30.35 1.40
C LEU A 189 -3.85 30.84 1.28
N LEU A 190 -3.52 31.98 1.89
CA LEU A 190 -2.15 32.50 1.96
C LEU A 190 -1.21 31.52 2.68
N SER A 191 -1.63 31.00 3.84
CA SER A 191 -0.88 29.96 4.55
C SER A 191 -0.69 28.68 3.72
N LYS A 192 -1.70 28.30 2.91
CA LYS A 192 -1.54 27.19 1.95
C LYS A 192 -0.54 27.52 0.83
N SER A 193 -0.50 28.78 0.39
CA SER A 193 0.43 29.24 -0.65
C SER A 193 1.88 29.14 -0.21
N ASP A 194 2.19 29.55 1.03
CA ASP A 194 3.54 29.43 1.60
C ASP A 194 4.01 27.97 1.66
N VAL A 195 3.11 27.07 2.05
CA VAL A 195 3.40 25.61 2.08
C VAL A 195 3.64 25.07 0.68
N VAL A 196 2.90 25.52 -0.33
CA VAL A 196 3.13 25.13 -1.73
C VAL A 196 4.46 25.68 -2.24
N GLN A 197 4.81 26.92 -1.91
CA GLN A 197 6.08 27.52 -2.30
C GLN A 197 7.28 26.78 -1.67
N ALA A 198 7.22 26.45 -0.38
CA ALA A 198 8.23 25.65 0.30
C ALA A 198 8.37 24.26 -0.35
N LEU A 199 7.25 23.59 -0.66
CA LEU A 199 7.27 22.31 -1.37
C LEU A 199 7.97 22.42 -2.74
N LEU A 200 7.70 23.48 -3.51
CA LEU A 200 8.33 23.68 -4.81
C LEU A 200 9.85 23.91 -4.68
N GLN A 201 10.29 24.65 -3.67
CA GLN A 201 11.72 24.83 -3.37
C GLN A 201 12.39 23.50 -3.00
N ASP A 202 11.75 22.69 -2.16
CA ASP A 202 12.24 21.36 -1.80
C ASP A 202 12.34 20.44 -3.03
N LEU A 203 11.36 20.51 -3.95
CA LEU A 203 11.38 19.74 -5.19
C LEU A 203 12.51 20.17 -6.13
N ILE A 204 12.79 21.47 -6.23
CA ILE A 204 13.93 21.98 -7.01
C ILE A 204 15.24 21.39 -6.46
N GLY A 205 15.40 21.38 -5.13
CA GLY A 205 16.55 20.75 -4.48
C GLY A 205 16.61 19.24 -4.73
N PHE A 206 15.47 18.55 -4.62
CA PHE A 206 15.38 17.10 -4.82
C PHE A 206 15.77 16.67 -6.25
N PHE A 207 15.43 17.47 -7.26
CA PHE A 207 15.78 17.22 -8.67
C PHE A 207 17.06 17.94 -9.11
N SER A 208 17.81 18.53 -8.19
CA SER A 208 19.09 19.16 -8.51
C SER A 208 20.08 18.12 -9.05
N GLN A 209 20.85 18.51 -10.05
CA GLN A 209 21.91 17.65 -10.58
C GLN A 209 23.08 17.63 -9.59
N PRO A 210 23.76 16.47 -9.42
CA PRO A 210 24.99 16.43 -8.64
C PRO A 210 26.02 17.39 -9.25
N SER A 211 26.84 18.02 -8.40
CA SER A 211 27.91 18.88 -8.87
C SER A 211 28.90 18.08 -9.72
N LEU A 212 29.28 18.62 -10.88
CA LEU A 212 30.24 18.03 -11.82
C LEU A 212 31.69 18.03 -11.31
N SER A 213 31.92 18.37 -10.04
CA SER A 213 33.24 18.29 -9.40
C SER A 213 33.61 16.82 -9.21
N LEU A 214 34.39 16.30 -10.15
CA LEU A 214 35.18 15.08 -9.98
C LEU A 214 36.25 15.37 -8.92
N ASP A 215 36.10 14.78 -7.73
CA ASP A 215 37.23 14.57 -6.82
C ASP A 215 38.11 13.41 -7.32
#